data_AF-A0A2G1XNJ9-F1
#
_entry.id   AF-A0A2G1XNJ9-F1
#
_cell.length_a   1.000
_cell.length_b   1.000
_cell.length_c   1.000
_cell.angle_alpha   90.00
_cell.angle_beta   90.00
_cell.angle_gamma   90.00
#
_symmetry.space_group_name_H-M   'P 1'
#
loop_
_entity.id
_entity.type
_entity.pdbx_description
1 polymer ?
#
loop_
_entity_poly.entity_id
_entity_poly.type
_entity_poly.pdbx_seq_one_letter_code
_entity_poly.pdbx_strand_id
1 'polypeptide(L)'
;MARISAAAGRERVGKRRATYSASAHTARERAEPPRGIHGLLARTRYLRSAAPKAGRDARLDLYERGMTVAVKDRIHVVRYDTTAVFQEIVPCQDEAGRVATAYTLTDVHGERVVLGGRPERGGAPAWGSEIQRAVAQAQLPRALDALDEGRRLVFGDIWLSGEEIGSGEVAARWPLVRRTEIRNGLVEVVIAGTSHGFACAVSEVPNLFVFWTLVERFRPGSGRP
;
A
#
# COMPACT_ATOMS: atom_id res chain seq x y z
N MET A 1 -22.10 -0.71 18.49
CA MET A 1 -22.47 -0.12 17.18
C MET A 1 -22.30 1.40 17.15
N ALA A 2 -22.88 2.17 18.09
CA ALA A 2 -22.88 3.64 18.06
C ALA A 2 -21.49 4.30 17.97
N ARG A 3 -20.46 3.76 18.64
CA ARG A 3 -19.11 4.36 18.66
C ARG A 3 -18.37 4.29 17.30
N ILE A 4 -18.57 3.21 16.53
CA ILE A 4 -17.95 3.02 15.22
C ILE A 4 -18.58 3.97 14.19
N SER A 5 -19.92 4.00 14.13
CA SER A 5 -20.64 4.91 13.24
C SER A 5 -20.39 6.38 13.60
N ALA A 6 -20.23 6.70 14.89
CA ALA A 6 -19.86 8.05 15.33
C ALA A 6 -18.44 8.44 14.91
N ALA A 7 -17.46 7.53 15.01
CA ALA A 7 -16.09 7.76 14.53
C ALA A 7 -16.06 7.95 13.00
N ALA A 8 -16.76 7.08 12.27
CA ALA A 8 -16.91 7.21 10.82
C ALA A 8 -17.62 8.51 10.40
N GLY A 9 -18.65 8.91 11.14
CA GLY A 9 -19.39 10.16 10.90
C GLY A 9 -18.52 11.39 11.11
N ARG A 10 -17.71 11.43 12.19
CA ARG A 10 -16.77 12.54 12.46
C ARG A 10 -15.73 12.71 11.35
N GLU A 11 -15.17 11.60 10.87
CA GLU A 11 -14.15 11.61 9.81
C GLU A 11 -14.73 11.62 8.39
N ARG A 12 -16.06 11.79 8.26
CA ARG A 12 -16.77 11.93 6.98
C ARG A 12 -16.48 10.80 5.98
N VAL A 13 -16.30 9.55 6.44
CA VAL A 13 -15.95 8.41 5.55
C VAL A 13 -17.12 7.87 4.72
N GLY A 14 -18.34 8.40 4.89
CA GLY A 14 -19.49 8.13 4.01
C GLY A 14 -20.38 6.98 4.46
N LYS A 15 -21.10 6.35 3.52
CA LYS A 15 -21.99 5.20 3.80
C LYS A 15 -21.17 3.90 3.92
N ARG A 16 -21.57 3.02 4.85
CA ARG A 16 -20.96 1.69 5.01
C ARG A 16 -21.34 0.79 3.83
N ARG A 17 -20.35 0.13 3.22
CA ARG A 17 -20.50 -0.81 2.11
C ARG A 17 -20.46 -2.27 2.58
N ALA A 18 -19.51 -2.60 3.45
CA ALA A 18 -19.30 -3.97 3.88
C ALA A 18 -18.72 -4.05 5.30
N THR A 19 -18.90 -5.21 5.95
CA THR A 19 -18.29 -5.54 7.24
C THR A 19 -17.56 -6.87 7.12
N TYR A 20 -16.31 -6.92 7.58
CA TYR A 20 -15.46 -8.11 7.58
C TYR A 20 -14.87 -8.37 8.97
N SER A 21 -14.40 -9.61 9.16
CA SER A 21 -13.53 -9.98 10.27
C SER A 21 -12.11 -10.22 9.74
N ALA A 22 -11.10 -9.72 10.43
CA ALA A 22 -9.70 -10.06 10.18
C ALA A 22 -8.92 -10.13 11.48
N SER A 23 -7.62 -10.45 11.36
CA SER A 23 -6.69 -10.28 12.46
C SER A 23 -6.05 -8.89 12.35
N ALA A 24 -5.97 -8.14 13.44
CA ALA A 24 -5.28 -6.85 13.42
C ALA A 24 -4.44 -6.62 14.67
N HIS A 25 -3.39 -5.83 14.50
CA HIS A 25 -2.63 -5.25 15.60
C HIS A 25 -2.08 -3.89 15.19
N THR A 26 -1.97 -3.00 16.17
CA THR A 26 -1.30 -1.71 15.99
C THR A 26 0.21 -1.97 15.98
N ALA A 27 0.91 -1.52 14.94
CA ALA A 27 2.36 -1.55 14.93
C ALA A 27 2.84 -0.48 15.92
N ARG A 28 3.49 -0.90 17.01
CA ARG A 28 4.03 0.05 17.98
C ARG A 28 5.28 0.67 17.38
N GLU A 29 5.25 1.98 17.15
CA GLU A 29 6.45 2.77 16.90
C GLU A 29 7.44 2.52 18.05
N ARG A 30 8.60 1.94 17.74
CA ARG A 30 9.72 1.92 18.67
C ARG A 30 10.41 3.27 18.49
N ALA A 31 10.15 4.18 19.43
CA ALA A 31 10.73 5.53 19.46
C ALA A 31 12.27 5.47 19.51
N GLU A 32 12.94 6.25 18.65
CA GLU A 32 14.04 7.14 19.00
C GLU A 32 14.11 8.32 18.00
N PRO A 33 14.48 9.54 18.44
CA PRO A 33 14.48 10.74 17.60
C PRO A 33 15.85 11.01 16.97
N PRO A 34 15.96 11.61 15.77
CA PRO A 34 17.19 12.25 15.35
C PRO A 34 17.16 13.74 15.72
N ARG A 35 18.19 14.15 16.46
CA ARG A 35 18.65 15.54 16.54
C ARG A 35 19.10 16.00 15.14
N GLY A 36 18.78 17.25 14.79
CA GLY A 36 19.66 18.08 13.94
C GLY A 36 19.31 18.24 12.45
N ILE A 37 18.49 19.26 12.17
CA ILE A 37 18.66 20.37 11.20
C ILE A 37 18.90 20.06 9.69
N HIS A 38 17.97 20.63 8.91
CA HIS A 38 17.95 21.01 7.48
C HIS A 38 18.11 19.94 6.40
N GLY A 39 16.95 19.59 5.82
CA GLY A 39 16.81 18.96 4.50
C GLY A 39 17.04 17.45 4.50
N LEU A 40 16.47 16.78 3.50
CA LEU A 40 16.61 15.35 3.17
C LEU A 40 15.65 14.33 3.81
N LEU A 41 15.09 13.53 2.88
CA LEU A 41 14.92 12.08 2.91
C LEU A 41 14.18 11.50 4.12
N ALA A 42 12.88 11.27 3.95
CA ALA A 42 12.19 10.20 4.67
C ALA A 42 12.68 8.83 4.15
N ARG A 43 13.94 8.47 4.47
CA ARG A 43 14.38 7.07 4.48
C ARG A 43 13.75 6.39 5.68
N THR A 44 12.46 6.07 5.58
CA THR A 44 11.86 5.12 6.51
C THR A 44 12.35 3.74 6.13
N ARG A 45 13.34 3.23 6.89
CA ARG A 45 13.65 1.80 6.89
C ARG A 45 12.36 1.06 7.23
N TYR A 46 11.78 0.36 6.24
CA TYR A 46 10.68 -0.56 6.46
C TYR A 46 11.22 -1.72 7.27
N LEU A 47 11.05 -1.65 8.59
CA LEU A 47 11.33 -2.78 9.45
C LEU A 47 10.40 -3.91 9.03
N ARG A 48 11.00 -4.92 8.39
CA ARG A 48 10.47 -6.27 8.22
C ARG A 48 9.65 -6.62 9.45
N SER A 49 8.33 -6.68 9.31
CA SER A 49 7.48 -6.94 10.45
C SER A 49 7.76 -8.37 10.89
N ALA A 50 8.04 -8.54 12.18
CA ALA A 50 8.14 -9.88 12.76
C ALA A 50 6.86 -10.65 12.43
N ALA A 51 7.00 -11.95 12.13
CA ALA A 51 5.91 -12.85 11.78
C ALA A 51 4.66 -12.55 12.64
N PRO A 52 3.45 -12.53 12.05
CA PRO A 52 2.25 -12.10 12.73
C PRO A 52 2.07 -12.96 13.98
N LYS A 53 2.40 -12.38 15.15
CA LYS A 53 1.84 -12.85 16.43
C LYS A 53 0.35 -12.91 16.20
N ALA A 54 -0.26 -14.09 16.40
CA ALA A 54 -1.68 -14.37 16.22
C ALA A 54 -2.51 -13.09 16.42
N GLY A 55 -2.83 -12.43 15.30
CA GLY A 55 -3.41 -11.10 15.35
C GLY A 55 -4.76 -11.19 16.08
N ARG A 56 -5.09 -10.17 16.85
CA ARG A 56 -6.35 -10.17 17.61
C ARG A 56 -7.52 -10.07 16.65
N ASP A 57 -8.65 -10.67 17.01
CA ASP A 57 -9.87 -10.50 16.24
C ASP A 57 -10.21 -9.02 16.13
N ALA A 58 -10.37 -8.59 14.88
CA ALA A 58 -10.66 -7.23 14.50
C ALA A 58 -11.86 -7.22 13.57
N ARG A 59 -12.71 -6.20 13.77
CA ARG A 59 -13.84 -5.92 12.90
C ARG A 59 -13.46 -4.78 11.96
N LEU A 60 -13.65 -5.00 10.67
CA LEU A 60 -13.42 -4.03 9.62
C LEU A 60 -14.77 -3.61 9.07
N ASP A 61 -15.04 -2.32 9.05
CA ASP A 61 -16.20 -1.77 8.35
C ASP A 61 -15.66 -0.88 7.21
N LEU A 62 -15.91 -1.29 5.96
CA LEU A 62 -15.54 -0.51 4.78
C LEU A 62 -16.65 0.49 4.45
N TYR A 63 -16.27 1.72 4.21
CA TYR A 63 -17.14 2.82 3.80
C TYR A 63 -16.73 3.32 2.40
N GLU A 64 -17.47 4.28 1.86
CA GLU A 64 -17.22 4.84 0.53
C GLU A 64 -15.87 5.56 0.41
N ARG A 65 -15.47 6.32 1.44
CA ARG A 65 -14.26 7.17 1.40
C ARG A 65 -13.19 6.75 2.42
N GLY A 66 -13.44 5.67 3.14
CA GLY A 66 -12.52 5.19 4.16
C GLY A 66 -13.00 3.90 4.79
N MET A 67 -12.36 3.52 5.88
CA MET A 67 -12.73 2.35 6.65
C MET A 67 -12.48 2.57 8.14
N THR A 68 -13.10 1.74 8.95
CA THR A 68 -12.79 1.67 10.38
C THR A 68 -12.31 0.28 10.73
N VAL A 69 -11.26 0.21 11.56
CA VAL A 69 -10.74 -1.04 12.13
C VAL A 69 -10.93 -0.99 13.63
N ALA A 70 -11.85 -1.80 14.15
CA ALA A 70 -12.07 -1.96 15.57
C ALA A 70 -11.23 -3.16 16.07
N VAL A 71 -10.22 -2.89 16.87
CA VAL A 71 -9.35 -3.89 17.49
C VAL A 71 -9.29 -3.64 19.00
N LYS A 72 -9.80 -4.60 19.79
CA LYS A 72 -10.06 -4.42 21.24
C LYS A 72 -10.88 -3.15 21.52
N ASP A 73 -10.28 -2.19 22.22
CA ASP A 73 -10.90 -0.95 22.71
C ASP A 73 -10.54 0.28 21.87
N ARG A 74 -9.82 0.07 20.75
CA ARG A 74 -9.43 1.14 19.82
C ARG A 74 -10.17 0.98 18.49
N ILE A 75 -10.57 2.13 17.94
CA ILE A 75 -11.15 2.23 16.61
C ILE A 75 -10.21 3.12 15.81
N HIS A 76 -9.51 2.52 14.86
CA HIS A 76 -8.73 3.26 13.87
C HIS A 76 -9.66 3.68 12.75
N VAL A 77 -9.55 4.92 12.29
CA VAL A 77 -10.25 5.41 11.11
C VAL A 77 -9.22 5.70 10.02
N VAL A 78 -9.39 5.08 8.87
CA VAL A 78 -8.47 5.20 7.74
C VAL A 78 -9.22 5.88 6.60
N ARG A 79 -8.65 6.95 6.05
CA ARG A 79 -9.17 7.61 4.86
C ARG A 79 -8.44 7.12 3.61
N TYR A 80 -9.20 6.77 2.57
CA TYR A 80 -8.61 6.18 1.36
C TYR A 80 -7.77 7.17 0.55
N ASP A 81 -8.07 8.47 0.63
CA ASP A 81 -7.36 9.52 -0.12
C ASP A 81 -6.01 9.93 0.51
N THR A 82 -5.77 9.59 1.77
CA THR A 82 -4.54 9.99 2.49
C THR A 82 -3.74 8.82 3.05
N THR A 83 -4.30 7.61 3.12
CA THR A 83 -3.58 6.46 3.66
C THR A 83 -2.45 6.00 2.74
N ALA A 84 -1.38 5.49 3.35
CA ALA A 84 -0.44 4.60 2.69
C ALA A 84 -0.80 3.15 3.01
N VAL A 85 -0.84 2.29 1.98
CA VAL A 85 -1.09 0.86 2.08
C VAL A 85 0.16 0.10 1.65
N PHE A 86 0.72 -0.69 2.55
CA PHE A 86 1.83 -1.60 2.27
C PHE A 86 1.32 -3.03 2.21
N GLN A 87 1.82 -3.81 1.24
CA GLN A 87 1.50 -5.22 1.09
C GLN A 87 2.73 -6.05 1.40
N GLU A 88 2.64 -6.91 2.41
CA GLU A 88 3.70 -7.83 2.77
C GLU A 88 3.25 -9.28 2.51
N ILE A 89 4.10 -10.04 1.82
CA ILE A 89 3.93 -11.46 1.60
C ILE A 89 4.63 -12.18 2.76
N VAL A 90 3.85 -12.79 3.64
CA VAL A 90 4.33 -13.38 4.89
C VAL A 90 4.26 -14.91 4.78
N PRO A 91 5.36 -15.63 4.95
CA PRO A 91 5.32 -17.08 5.08
C PRO A 91 4.47 -17.50 6.28
N CYS A 92 3.45 -18.34 6.09
CA CYS A 92 2.79 -19.01 7.20
C CYS A 92 3.66 -20.17 7.66
N GLN A 93 3.89 -20.26 8.95
CA GLN A 93 4.44 -21.47 9.56
C GLN A 93 3.30 -22.46 9.83
N ASP A 94 2.58 -22.87 8.79
CA ASP A 94 1.70 -24.04 8.86
C ASP A 94 2.33 -25.22 8.11
N GLU A 95 1.88 -26.44 8.41
CA GLU A 95 2.42 -27.67 7.81
C GLU A 95 2.30 -27.69 6.27
N ALA A 96 1.46 -26.82 5.70
CA ALA A 96 1.24 -26.67 4.27
C ALA A 96 2.11 -25.59 3.61
N GLY A 97 2.96 -24.88 4.38
CA GLY A 97 3.83 -23.83 3.85
C GLY A 97 3.07 -22.70 3.14
N ARG A 98 1.84 -22.42 3.56
CA ARG A 98 1.00 -21.41 2.90
C ARG A 98 1.62 -20.02 3.07
N VAL A 99 1.25 -19.10 2.20
CA VAL A 99 1.70 -17.72 2.26
C VAL A 99 0.51 -16.83 2.60
N ALA A 100 0.60 -16.07 3.69
CA ALA A 100 -0.38 -15.05 4.06
C ALA A 100 0.01 -13.69 3.46
N THR A 101 -0.98 -12.82 3.30
CA THR A 101 -0.75 -11.43 2.96
C THR A 101 -1.14 -10.55 4.15
N ALA A 102 -0.23 -9.67 4.55
CA ALA A 102 -0.47 -8.64 5.53
C ALA A 102 -0.57 -7.27 4.84
N TYR A 103 -1.50 -6.44 5.32
CA TYR A 103 -1.69 -5.08 4.84
C TYR A 103 -1.44 -4.10 5.98
N THR A 104 -0.48 -3.20 5.81
CA THR A 104 -0.25 -2.12 6.79
C THR A 104 -0.88 -0.84 6.27
N LEU A 105 -1.76 -0.23 7.06
CA LEU A 105 -2.41 1.04 6.75
C LEU A 105 -2.08 2.10 7.79
N THR A 106 -2.15 3.36 7.39
CA THR A 106 -1.95 4.51 8.27
C THR A 106 -3.30 5.18 8.53
N ASP A 107 -3.67 5.33 9.79
CA ASP A 107 -4.92 5.96 10.18
C ASP A 107 -4.85 7.49 10.12
N VAL A 108 -5.98 8.17 10.34
CA VAL A 108 -6.07 9.64 10.31
C VAL A 108 -5.23 10.33 11.40
N HIS A 109 -4.78 9.59 12.42
CA HIS A 109 -3.91 10.07 13.49
C HIS A 109 -2.43 9.72 13.23
N GLY A 110 -2.11 9.10 12.10
CA GLY A 110 -0.76 8.65 11.76
C GLY A 110 -0.37 7.31 12.40
N GLU A 111 -1.26 6.66 13.16
CA GLU A 111 -0.97 5.34 13.74
C GLU A 111 -1.05 4.26 12.65
N ARG A 112 -0.12 3.30 12.70
CA ARG A 112 -0.08 2.17 11.77
C ARG A 112 -0.88 0.98 12.30
N VAL A 113 -1.79 0.47 11.48
CA VAL A 113 -2.56 -0.75 11.74
C VAL A 113 -2.18 -1.83 10.74
N VAL A 114 -1.79 -3.00 11.24
CA VAL A 114 -1.45 -4.17 10.43
C VAL A 114 -2.64 -5.11 10.42
N LEU A 115 -3.14 -5.43 9.23
CA LEU A 115 -4.23 -6.34 8.97
C LEU A 115 -3.68 -7.65 8.37
N GLY A 116 -3.85 -8.76 9.07
CA GLY A 116 -3.50 -10.09 8.58
C GLY A 116 -4.73 -10.87 8.15
N GLY A 117 -4.68 -11.46 6.95
CA GLY A 117 -5.63 -12.50 6.57
C GLY A 117 -5.43 -13.77 7.39
N ARG A 118 -6.50 -14.39 7.88
CA ARG A 118 -6.39 -15.71 8.51
C ARG A 118 -6.14 -16.76 7.40
N PRO A 119 -5.07 -17.57 7.49
CA PRO A 119 -4.75 -18.58 6.47
C PRO A 119 -5.77 -19.71 6.39
N GLU A 120 -6.59 -19.89 7.44
CA GLU A 120 -7.62 -20.93 7.57
C GLU A 120 -8.72 -20.87 6.48
N ARG A 121 -8.81 -19.78 5.72
CA ARG A 121 -9.81 -19.60 4.65
C ARG A 121 -9.27 -19.58 3.23
N GLY A 122 -7.96 -19.78 3.01
CA GLY A 122 -7.36 -19.87 1.67
C GLY A 122 -7.48 -18.58 0.83
N GLY A 123 -6.34 -17.94 0.56
CA GLY A 123 -6.24 -16.78 -0.32
C GLY A 123 -6.22 -15.43 0.41
N ALA A 124 -5.78 -14.39 -0.32
CA ALA A 124 -5.87 -13.02 0.16
C ALA A 124 -7.36 -12.71 0.45
N PRO A 125 -7.71 -12.28 1.66
CA PRO A 125 -9.11 -12.04 1.98
C PRO A 125 -9.73 -11.05 1.01
N ALA A 126 -10.99 -11.25 0.61
CA ALA A 126 -11.71 -10.37 -0.31
C ALA A 126 -11.63 -8.87 0.08
N TRP A 127 -11.53 -8.58 1.38
CA TRP A 127 -11.36 -7.21 1.88
C TRP A 127 -10.02 -6.56 1.49
N GLY A 128 -8.94 -7.33 1.29
CA GLY A 128 -7.62 -6.78 0.95
C GLY A 128 -7.59 -6.14 -0.43
N SER A 129 -8.11 -6.86 -1.43
CA SER A 129 -8.22 -6.34 -2.80
C SER A 129 -9.26 -5.21 -2.90
N GLU A 130 -10.32 -5.26 -2.09
CA GLU A 130 -11.30 -4.17 -2.02
C GLU A 130 -10.68 -2.88 -1.45
N ILE A 131 -9.88 -2.97 -0.37
CA ILE A 131 -9.16 -1.82 0.19
C ILE A 131 -8.19 -1.24 -0.85
N GLN A 132 -7.39 -2.08 -1.52
CA GLN A 132 -6.45 -1.61 -2.55
C GLN A 132 -7.18 -0.90 -3.70
N ARG A 133 -8.31 -1.44 -4.15
CA ARG A 133 -9.12 -0.81 -5.20
C ARG A 133 -9.73 0.51 -4.73
N ALA A 134 -10.25 0.59 -3.52
CA ALA A 134 -10.87 1.80 -2.99
C ALA A 134 -9.83 2.92 -2.79
N VAL A 135 -8.64 2.58 -2.30
CA VAL A 135 -7.50 3.50 -2.21
C VAL A 135 -7.06 3.98 -3.59
N ALA A 136 -6.95 3.06 -4.56
CA ALA A 136 -6.61 3.45 -5.92
C ALA A 136 -7.63 4.40 -6.53
N GLN A 137 -8.93 4.10 -6.40
CA GLN A 137 -10.01 4.96 -6.88
C GLN A 137 -9.97 6.36 -6.25
N ALA A 138 -9.62 6.46 -4.97
CA ALA A 138 -9.55 7.74 -4.26
C ALA A 138 -8.30 8.57 -4.64
N GLN A 139 -7.17 7.92 -4.89
CA GLN A 139 -5.88 8.62 -5.06
C GLN A 139 -5.48 8.83 -6.53
N LEU A 140 -5.97 7.99 -7.46
CA LEU A 140 -5.59 8.06 -8.88
C LEU A 140 -5.87 9.43 -9.53
N PRO A 141 -7.04 10.08 -9.33
CA PRO A 141 -7.30 11.38 -9.97
C PRO A 141 -6.21 12.42 -9.65
N ARG A 142 -5.91 12.60 -8.37
CA ARG A 142 -4.87 13.54 -7.91
C ARG A 142 -3.47 13.13 -8.38
N ALA A 143 -3.18 11.84 -8.44
CA ALA A 143 -1.91 11.34 -8.94
C ALA A 143 -1.74 11.67 -10.44
N LEU A 144 -2.79 11.52 -11.24
CA LEU A 144 -2.78 11.86 -12.66
C LEU A 144 -2.63 13.37 -12.87
N ASP A 145 -3.39 14.19 -12.16
CA ASP A 145 -3.25 15.65 -12.22
C ASP A 145 -1.80 16.10 -11.93
N ALA A 146 -1.15 15.44 -10.96
CA ALA A 146 0.24 15.72 -10.64
C ALA A 146 1.21 15.37 -11.79
N LEU A 147 0.98 14.26 -12.49
CA LEU A 147 1.80 13.87 -13.62
C LEU A 147 1.57 14.75 -14.84
N ASP A 148 0.32 15.19 -15.07
CA ASP A 148 -0.05 16.10 -16.14
C ASP A 148 0.58 17.51 -15.91
N GLU A 149 0.79 17.90 -14.65
CA GLU A 149 1.57 19.07 -14.26
C GLU A 149 3.11 18.87 -14.37
N GLY A 150 3.57 17.71 -14.83
CA GLY A 150 4.99 17.38 -14.94
C GLY A 150 5.67 17.03 -13.61
N ARG A 151 4.91 16.84 -12.52
CA ARG A 151 5.49 16.46 -11.23
C ARG A 151 5.92 14.99 -11.23
N ARG A 152 6.90 14.69 -10.37
CA ARG A 152 7.34 13.33 -10.07
C ARG A 152 6.56 12.78 -8.87
N LEU A 153 6.03 11.57 -9.01
CA LEU A 153 5.40 10.82 -7.93
C LEU A 153 6.39 9.80 -7.35
N VAL A 154 6.42 9.71 -6.02
CA VAL A 154 7.35 8.84 -5.29
C VAL A 154 6.55 7.79 -4.51
N PHE A 155 6.94 6.52 -4.66
CA PHE A 155 6.36 5.37 -4.00
C PHE A 155 7.47 4.58 -3.29
N GLY A 156 7.92 5.06 -2.13
CA GLY A 156 9.10 4.47 -1.48
C GLY A 156 10.35 4.80 -2.28
N ASP A 157 11.15 3.80 -2.64
CA ASP A 157 12.39 4.00 -3.40
C ASP A 157 12.17 4.12 -4.92
N ILE A 158 11.00 3.71 -5.41
CA ILE A 158 10.60 3.84 -6.81
C ILE A 158 9.82 5.14 -7.03
N TRP A 159 10.01 5.76 -8.18
CA TRP A 159 9.34 6.98 -8.58
C TRP A 159 9.01 6.97 -10.07
N LEU A 160 8.03 7.77 -10.47
CA LEU A 160 7.66 7.94 -11.87
C LEU A 160 7.21 9.36 -12.18
N SER A 161 7.36 9.76 -13.44
CA SER A 161 6.82 10.98 -14.04
C SER A 161 6.10 10.61 -15.35
N GLY A 162 5.55 11.61 -16.05
CA GLY A 162 4.99 11.40 -17.39
C GLY A 162 6.02 10.93 -18.44
N GLU A 163 7.32 11.10 -18.19
CA GLU A 163 8.38 10.83 -19.17
C GLU A 163 9.25 9.60 -18.84
N GLU A 164 9.42 9.32 -17.56
CA GLU A 164 10.38 8.34 -17.05
C GLU A 164 9.93 7.67 -15.75
N ILE A 165 10.48 6.49 -15.51
CA ILE A 165 10.37 5.72 -14.27
C ILE A 165 11.77 5.43 -13.74
N GLY A 166 11.95 5.44 -12.43
CA GLY A 166 13.25 5.15 -11.82
C GLY A 166 13.18 4.67 -10.38
N SER A 167 14.32 4.19 -9.89
CA SER A 167 14.54 3.79 -8.51
C SER A 167 15.93 4.23 -8.09
N GLY A 168 16.02 5.01 -7.01
CA GLY A 168 17.28 5.63 -6.59
C GLY A 168 17.93 6.46 -7.72
N GLU A 169 19.16 6.10 -8.09
CA GLU A 169 19.94 6.75 -9.15
C GLU A 169 19.66 6.22 -10.56
N VAL A 170 18.93 5.11 -10.68
CA VAL A 170 18.63 4.48 -11.97
C VAL A 170 17.28 4.97 -12.50
N ALA A 171 17.24 5.45 -13.74
CA ALA A 171 16.02 5.90 -14.41
C ALA A 171 15.98 5.46 -15.87
N ALA A 172 14.78 5.31 -16.41
CA ALA A 172 14.54 5.03 -17.81
C ALA A 172 13.31 5.79 -18.33
N ARG A 173 13.45 6.33 -19.54
CA ARG A 173 12.32 6.89 -20.27
C ARG A 173 11.34 5.79 -20.64
N TRP A 174 10.04 6.06 -20.63
CA TRP A 174 9.00 5.07 -20.95
C TRP A 174 9.22 4.29 -22.26
N PRO A 175 9.69 4.90 -23.38
CA PRO A 175 9.98 4.16 -24.61
C PRO A 175 11.11 3.13 -24.50
N LEU A 176 12.00 3.28 -23.50
CA LEU A 176 13.06 2.33 -23.21
C LEU A 176 12.61 1.24 -22.24
N VAL A 177 11.45 1.36 -21.60
CA VAL A 177 10.93 0.33 -20.69
C VAL A 177 10.33 -0.81 -21.52
N ARG A 178 10.96 -2.00 -21.48
CA ARG A 178 10.48 -3.17 -22.22
C ARG A 178 9.42 -3.94 -21.46
N ARG A 179 9.62 -4.08 -20.15
CA ARG A 179 8.77 -4.90 -19.30
C ARG A 179 8.75 -4.33 -17.90
N THR A 180 7.56 -4.30 -17.32
CA THR A 180 7.38 -4.16 -15.89
C THR A 180 6.56 -5.35 -15.41
N GLU A 181 7.01 -6.02 -14.35
CA GLU A 181 6.28 -7.16 -13.78
C GLU A 181 6.45 -7.25 -12.26
N ILE A 182 5.50 -7.92 -11.61
CA ILE A 182 5.65 -8.33 -10.21
C ILE A 182 6.02 -9.81 -10.22
N ARG A 183 7.22 -10.13 -9.78
CA ARG A 183 7.75 -11.50 -9.74
C ARG A 183 8.44 -11.76 -8.41
N ASN A 184 8.13 -12.88 -7.76
CA ASN A 184 8.74 -13.30 -6.49
C ASN A 184 8.72 -12.22 -5.39
N GLY A 185 7.67 -11.39 -5.34
CA GLY A 185 7.57 -10.30 -4.35
C GLY A 185 8.41 -9.06 -4.68
N LEU A 186 8.97 -8.98 -5.88
CA LEU A 186 9.69 -7.82 -6.41
C LEU A 186 8.89 -7.17 -7.54
N VAL A 187 8.92 -5.84 -7.61
CA VAL A 187 8.57 -5.09 -8.82
C VAL A 187 9.84 -4.99 -9.66
N GLU A 188 9.86 -5.64 -10.81
CA GLU A 188 10.99 -5.65 -11.74
C GLU A 188 10.68 -4.75 -12.95
N VAL A 189 11.61 -3.87 -13.30
CA VAL A 189 11.55 -2.99 -14.48
C VAL A 189 12.75 -3.30 -15.37
N VAL A 190 12.49 -3.79 -16.58
CA VAL A 190 13.50 -4.14 -17.59
C VAL A 190 13.62 -3.03 -18.62
N ILE A 191 14.83 -2.55 -18.82
CA ILE A 191 15.16 -1.43 -19.70
C ILE A 191 15.82 -1.95 -20.97
N ALA A 192 15.52 -1.33 -22.11
CA ALA A 192 16.07 -1.68 -23.42
C ALA A 192 17.52 -1.20 -23.54
N GLY A 193 18.36 -2.04 -24.16
CA GLY A 193 19.76 -1.69 -24.41
C GLY A 193 20.68 -1.81 -23.20
N THR A 194 20.15 -2.18 -22.03
CA THR A 194 20.95 -2.46 -20.83
C THR A 194 20.78 -3.91 -20.40
N SER A 195 21.86 -4.51 -19.89
CA SER A 195 21.81 -5.81 -19.21
C SER A 195 21.17 -5.73 -17.82
N HIS A 196 20.98 -4.52 -17.30
CA HIS A 196 20.48 -4.26 -15.95
C HIS A 196 19.24 -3.37 -16.01
N GLY A 197 18.16 -3.87 -15.42
CA GLY A 197 17.00 -3.09 -15.00
C GLY A 197 17.14 -2.65 -13.54
N PHE A 198 16.02 -2.37 -12.89
CA PHE A 198 15.97 -2.22 -11.43
C PHE A 198 14.82 -3.03 -10.84
N ALA A 199 14.96 -3.39 -9.56
CA ALA A 199 13.94 -4.10 -8.81
C ALA A 199 13.79 -3.49 -7.41
N CYS A 200 12.56 -3.45 -6.89
CA CYS A 200 12.27 -3.08 -5.51
C CYS A 200 11.29 -4.07 -4.88
N ALA A 201 11.34 -4.22 -3.55
CA ALA A 201 10.44 -5.13 -2.86
C ALA A 201 9.01 -4.58 -2.84
N VAL A 202 8.03 -5.42 -3.15
CA VAL A 202 6.59 -5.06 -3.09
C VAL A 202 6.21 -4.49 -1.72
N SER A 203 6.84 -4.98 -0.64
CA SER A 203 6.64 -4.50 0.73
C SER A 203 7.10 -3.06 0.97
N GLU A 204 7.97 -2.52 0.13
CA GLU A 204 8.52 -1.16 0.24
C GLU A 204 7.78 -0.16 -0.64
N VAL A 205 6.90 -0.64 -1.53
CA VAL A 205 6.11 0.19 -2.44
C VAL A 205 4.76 0.52 -1.79
N PRO A 206 4.55 1.74 -1.25
CA PRO A 206 3.25 2.16 -0.78
C PRO A 206 2.26 2.22 -1.94
N ASN A 207 0.99 1.95 -1.66
CA ASN A 207 -0.11 2.10 -2.61
C ASN A 207 0.19 1.41 -3.95
N LEU A 208 0.73 0.19 -3.89
CA LEU A 208 1.17 -0.61 -5.04
C LEU A 208 0.17 -0.59 -6.22
N PHE A 209 -1.14 -0.64 -5.94
CA PHE A 209 -2.18 -0.61 -6.97
C PHE A 209 -2.27 0.74 -7.70
N VAL A 210 -2.06 1.86 -7.00
CA VAL A 210 -1.95 3.20 -7.62
C VAL A 210 -0.74 3.19 -8.54
N PHE A 211 0.43 2.81 -8.02
CA PHE A 211 1.66 2.73 -8.79
C PHE A 211 1.49 1.86 -10.05
N TRP A 212 0.97 0.64 -9.89
CA TRP A 212 0.79 -0.32 -10.98
C TRP A 212 -0.16 0.22 -12.05
N THR A 213 -1.27 0.86 -11.64
CA THR A 213 -2.22 1.46 -12.59
C THR A 213 -1.58 2.58 -13.40
N LEU A 214 -0.68 3.37 -12.79
CA LEU A 214 0.05 4.43 -13.49
C LEU A 214 1.07 3.83 -14.47
N VAL A 215 1.83 2.81 -14.06
CA VAL A 215 2.77 2.10 -14.95
C VAL A 215 2.06 1.55 -16.19
N GLU A 216 0.92 0.87 -15.99
CA GLU A 216 0.14 0.32 -17.11
C GLU A 216 -0.33 1.41 -18.07
N ARG A 217 -0.59 2.63 -17.59
CA ARG A 217 -0.99 3.76 -18.45
C ARG A 217 0.15 4.29 -19.31
N PHE A 218 1.38 4.36 -18.80
CA PHE A 218 2.53 4.92 -19.53
C PHE A 218 3.33 3.89 -20.32
N ARG A 219 3.02 2.60 -20.15
CA ARG A 219 3.67 1.54 -20.90
C ARG A 219 3.44 1.72 -22.41
N PRO A 220 4.49 1.75 -23.25
CA PRO A 220 4.32 1.76 -24.69
C PRO A 220 3.62 0.45 -25.12
N GLY A 221 2.35 0.56 -25.54
CA GLY A 221 1.52 -0.56 -25.99
C GLY A 221 0.18 -0.74 -25.24
N SER A 222 -0.13 0.06 -24.21
CA SER A 222 -1.45 0.08 -23.56
C SER A 222 -2.39 1.19 -24.09
N GLY A 223 -1.96 1.92 -25.13
CA GLY A 223 -2.88 2.68 -25.96
C GLY A 223 -3.87 1.71 -26.60
N ARG A 224 -5.15 1.86 -26.23
CA ARG A 224 -6.26 1.20 -26.94
C ARG A 224 -6.15 1.48 -28.46
N PRO A 225 -6.63 0.55 -29.31
CA PRO A 225 -6.85 0.81 -30.74
C PRO A 225 -7.80 1.99 -30.96
#